data_AF-A0A958YT65-F1
#
_entry.id   AF-A0A958YT65-F1
#
_cell.length_a   1.000
_cell.length_b   1.000
_cell.length_c   1.000
_cell.angle_alpha   90.00
_cell.angle_beta   90.00
_cell.angle_gamma   90.00
#
_symmetry.space_group_name_H-M   'P 1'
#
loop_
_entity.id
_entity.type
_entity.pdbx_description
1 polymer ?
#
loop_
_entity_poly.entity_id
_entity_poly.type
_entity_poly.pdbx_seq_one_letter_code
_entity_poly.pdbx_strand_id
1 'polypeptide(L)'
;KFYCDKDLKDAHSAAADTNATYEVLKAQLDKYGELENDINFLADFSSHKDHADFAGFISYNEEGIEVFSFGKYKGSLVTEVMEKDSGYFGWLLNADFPLYTKKVLTRIRLQKLNTKL
;
A
#
# COMPACT_ATOMS: atom_id res chain seq x y z
N LYS A 1 22.12 -12.44 13.02
CA LYS A 1 23.08 -13.37 12.35
C LYS A 1 23.33 -13.00 10.88
N PHE A 2 22.42 -13.16 9.93
CA PHE A 2 22.73 -12.93 8.49
C PHE A 2 23.29 -11.54 8.10
N TYR A 3 22.83 -10.47 8.75
CA TYR A 3 23.27 -9.09 8.46
C TYR A 3 24.25 -8.55 9.49
N CYS A 4 23.91 -8.66 10.78
CA CYS A 4 24.69 -8.01 11.85
C CYS A 4 25.58 -8.96 12.65
N ASP A 5 25.61 -10.27 12.35
CA ASP A 5 26.33 -11.31 13.11
C ASP A 5 26.07 -11.35 14.63
N LYS A 6 24.97 -10.71 15.08
CA LYS A 6 24.53 -10.66 16.48
C LYS A 6 23.34 -11.60 16.74
N ASP A 7 23.19 -11.96 18.01
CA ASP A 7 21.96 -12.51 18.58
C ASP A 7 21.03 -11.37 19.01
N LEU A 8 19.75 -11.47 18.65
CA LEU A 8 18.73 -10.51 19.06
C LEU A 8 18.28 -10.84 20.49
N LYS A 9 18.75 -10.08 21.46
CA LYS A 9 18.32 -10.16 22.86
C LYS A 9 17.10 -9.25 23.08
N ASP A 10 16.18 -9.65 23.96
CA ASP A 10 14.97 -8.87 24.28
C ASP A 10 14.09 -8.51 23.07
N ALA A 11 14.12 -9.36 22.02
CA ALA A 11 13.09 -9.38 20.99
C ALA A 11 11.73 -9.41 21.71
N HIS A 12 10.77 -8.58 21.30
CA HIS A 12 9.50 -8.25 22.00
C HIS A 12 9.48 -6.94 22.81
N SER A 13 10.61 -6.26 22.99
CA SER A 13 10.58 -4.86 23.44
C SER A 13 10.65 -3.91 22.25
N ALA A 14 9.77 -2.89 22.22
CA ALA A 14 9.70 -1.94 21.10
C ALA A 14 11.04 -1.25 20.80
N ALA A 15 11.84 -0.97 21.84
CA ALA A 15 13.16 -0.36 21.70
C ALA A 15 14.19 -1.32 21.09
N ALA A 16 14.24 -2.58 21.52
CA ALA A 16 15.13 -3.58 20.93
C ALA A 16 14.77 -3.84 19.47
N ASP A 17 13.48 -3.95 19.16
CA ASP A 17 12.99 -4.17 17.79
C ASP A 17 13.32 -2.98 16.88
N THR A 18 13.18 -1.74 17.39
CA THR A 18 13.55 -0.52 16.64
C THR A 18 15.04 -0.49 16.33
N ASN A 19 15.89 -0.73 17.34
CA ASN A 19 17.34 -0.75 17.15
C ASN A 19 17.79 -1.87 16.20
N ALA A 20 17.22 -3.06 16.33
CA ALA A 20 17.52 -4.17 15.43
C ALA A 20 17.14 -3.86 13.98
N THR A 21 15.99 -3.23 13.76
CA THR A 21 15.55 -2.78 12.42
C THR A 21 16.54 -1.79 11.81
N TYR A 22 16.99 -0.81 12.60
CA TYR A 22 17.99 0.17 12.15
C TYR A 22 19.34 -0.49 11.81
N GLU A 23 19.84 -1.38 12.67
CA GLU A 23 21.10 -2.07 12.42
C GLU A 23 21.05 -2.96 11.16
N VAL A 24 19.92 -3.65 10.94
CA VAL A 24 19.73 -4.47 9.74
C VAL A 24 19.70 -3.61 8.49
N LEU A 25 18.95 -2.49 8.49
CA LEU A 25 18.91 -1.58 7.34
C LEU A 25 20.30 -1.06 6.98
N LYS A 26 21.09 -0.64 7.99
CA LYS A 26 22.47 -0.19 7.77
C LYS A 26 23.33 -1.28 7.15
N ALA A 27 23.26 -2.50 7.67
CA ALA A 27 24.01 -3.63 7.13
C ALA A 27 23.55 -4.04 5.72
N GLN A 28 22.29 -3.82 5.36
CA GLN A 28 21.81 -4.01 3.99
C GLN A 28 22.42 -2.99 3.03
N LEU A 29 22.46 -1.71 3.41
CA LEU A 29 23.10 -0.65 2.63
C LEU A 29 24.59 -0.90 2.40
N ASP A 30 25.30 -1.45 3.40
CA ASP A 30 26.72 -1.80 3.26
C ASP A 30 26.95 -3.05 2.40
N LYS A 31 25.99 -3.98 2.36
CA LYS A 31 26.12 -5.30 1.71
C LYS A 31 25.73 -5.30 0.23
N TYR A 32 24.73 -4.52 -0.15
CA TYR A 32 24.15 -4.50 -1.49
C TYR A 32 24.52 -3.20 -2.21
N GLY A 33 25.39 -3.32 -3.22
CA GLY A 33 25.89 -2.16 -3.95
C GLY A 33 24.85 -1.46 -4.83
N GLU A 34 23.70 -2.11 -5.06
CA GLU A 34 22.55 -1.56 -5.75
C GLU A 34 21.66 -0.67 -4.86
N LEU A 35 21.89 -0.63 -3.54
CA LEU A 35 21.10 0.21 -2.63
C LEU A 35 21.76 1.57 -2.41
N GLU A 36 20.97 2.63 -2.55
CA GLU A 36 21.40 3.99 -2.19
C GLU A 36 20.94 4.34 -0.78
N ASN A 37 21.80 5.00 -0.01
CA ASN A 37 21.46 5.54 1.31
C ASN A 37 20.71 6.88 1.18
N ASP A 38 19.60 6.86 0.45
CA ASP A 38 18.70 7.99 0.24
C ASP A 38 17.26 7.56 0.52
N ILE A 39 16.52 8.40 1.25
CA ILE A 39 15.16 8.06 1.68
C ILE A 39 14.19 7.96 0.51
N ASN A 40 14.34 8.80 -0.52
CA ASN A 40 13.44 8.75 -1.68
C ASN A 40 13.74 7.50 -2.51
N PHE A 41 15.02 7.22 -2.77
CA PHE A 41 15.43 5.99 -3.45
C PHE A 41 14.90 4.75 -2.72
N LEU A 42 15.10 4.66 -1.40
CA LEU A 42 14.66 3.50 -0.63
C LEU A 42 13.13 3.36 -0.60
N ALA A 43 12.39 4.49 -0.57
CA ALA A 43 10.94 4.48 -0.66
C ALA A 43 10.47 3.91 -2.00
N ASP A 44 11.06 4.38 -3.11
CA ASP A 44 10.73 3.91 -4.45
C ASP A 44 11.14 2.45 -4.65
N PHE A 45 12.37 2.09 -4.27
CA PHE A 45 12.94 0.74 -4.40
C PHE A 45 12.17 -0.31 -3.59
N SER A 46 11.75 0.03 -2.37
CA SER A 46 11.02 -0.90 -1.49
C SER A 46 9.53 -0.95 -1.77
N SER A 47 8.99 0.01 -2.53
CA SER A 47 7.59 0.01 -2.92
C SER A 47 7.30 -1.21 -3.80
N HIS A 48 6.31 -2.01 -3.40
CA HIS A 48 5.81 -3.11 -4.21
C HIS A 48 4.37 -2.77 -4.60
N LYS A 49 4.17 -2.57 -5.91
CA LYS A 49 2.90 -2.34 -6.63
C LYS A 49 2.30 -0.95 -6.45
N ASP A 50 1.84 -0.42 -7.59
CA ASP A 50 0.99 0.77 -7.70
C ASP A 50 -0.39 0.48 -7.10
N HIS A 51 -0.47 0.52 -5.77
CA HIS A 51 -1.71 0.47 -5.03
C HIS A 51 -2.16 1.89 -4.66
N ALA A 52 -3.42 2.20 -4.94
CA ALA A 52 -4.02 3.46 -4.53
C ALA A 52 -4.33 3.48 -3.02
N ASP A 53 -4.34 2.32 -2.37
CA ASP A 53 -4.51 2.17 -0.93
C ASP A 53 -3.45 1.26 -0.28
N PHE A 54 -3.07 1.54 0.98
CA PHE A 54 -2.03 0.77 1.68
C PHE A 54 -2.37 -0.70 1.93
N ALA A 55 -3.65 -1.06 1.92
CA ALA A 55 -4.07 -2.44 2.11
C ALA A 55 -4.12 -3.25 0.80
N GLY A 56 -3.86 -2.59 -0.34
CA GLY A 56 -3.75 -3.24 -1.64
C GLY A 56 -5.07 -3.74 -2.21
N PHE A 57 -6.22 -3.16 -1.80
CA PHE A 57 -7.55 -3.47 -2.32
C PHE A 57 -7.89 -2.70 -3.61
N ILE A 58 -7.23 -1.57 -3.83
CA ILE A 58 -7.35 -0.69 -4.98
C ILE A 58 -5.96 -0.57 -5.62
N SER A 59 -5.85 -0.95 -6.87
CA SER A 59 -4.61 -0.86 -7.66
C SER A 59 -4.78 0.12 -8.80
N TYR A 60 -3.69 0.49 -9.44
CA TYR A 60 -3.73 1.15 -10.74
C TYR A 60 -3.59 0.10 -11.86
N ASN A 61 -4.34 0.28 -12.95
CA ASN A 61 -4.11 -0.46 -14.18
C ASN A 61 -2.93 0.15 -14.97
N GLU A 62 -2.63 -0.39 -16.15
CA GLU A 62 -1.55 0.10 -17.03
C GLU A 62 -1.71 1.56 -17.47
N GLU A 63 -2.94 2.08 -17.43
CA GLU A 63 -3.27 3.48 -17.76
C GLU A 63 -3.21 4.41 -16.54
N GLY A 64 -2.83 3.90 -15.36
CA GLY A 64 -2.80 4.67 -14.12
C GLY A 64 -4.17 4.95 -13.51
N ILE A 65 -5.19 4.15 -13.85
CA ILE A 65 -6.58 4.34 -13.39
C ILE A 65 -6.92 3.32 -12.30
N GLU A 66 -7.64 3.76 -11.25
CA GLU A 66 -7.98 2.91 -10.11
C GLU A 66 -8.92 1.73 -10.48
N VAL A 67 -8.46 0.51 -10.19
CA VAL A 67 -9.16 -0.76 -10.35
C VAL A 67 -9.23 -1.53 -9.02
N PHE A 68 -10.23 -2.38 -8.86
CA PHE A 68 -10.25 -3.32 -7.73
C PHE A 68 -9.19 -4.41 -7.92
N SER A 69 -8.46 -4.75 -6.86
CA SER A 69 -7.49 -5.87 -6.88
C SER A 69 -8.08 -7.20 -6.37
N PHE A 70 -9.33 -7.17 -5.90
CA PHE A 70 -9.98 -8.26 -5.17
C PHE A 70 -11.46 -8.43 -5.53
N GLY A 71 -12.05 -9.52 -5.05
CA GLY A 71 -13.48 -9.76 -5.15
C GLY A 71 -13.98 -10.02 -6.57
N LYS A 72 -15.31 -9.99 -6.76
CA LYS A 72 -15.96 -10.28 -8.04
C LYS A 72 -15.62 -9.28 -9.16
N TYR A 73 -15.20 -8.07 -8.81
CA TYR A 73 -14.86 -7.01 -9.74
C TYR A 73 -13.34 -6.79 -9.87
N LYS A 74 -12.53 -7.80 -9.51
CA LYS A 74 -11.08 -7.73 -9.66
C LYS A 74 -10.71 -7.37 -11.11
N GLY A 75 -9.85 -6.36 -11.27
CA GLY A 75 -9.41 -5.80 -12.54
C GLY A 75 -10.39 -4.78 -13.15
N SER A 76 -11.60 -4.64 -12.62
CA SER A 76 -12.56 -3.66 -13.12
C SER A 76 -12.31 -2.27 -12.54
N LEU A 77 -12.59 -1.23 -13.33
CA LEU A 77 -12.50 0.16 -12.93
C LEU A 77 -13.43 0.45 -11.75
N VAL A 78 -12.87 1.09 -10.70
CA VAL A 78 -13.64 1.46 -9.51
C VAL A 78 -14.83 2.34 -9.90
N THR A 79 -14.59 3.31 -10.78
CA THR A 79 -15.61 4.26 -11.25
C THR A 79 -16.74 3.60 -12.02
N GLU A 80 -16.46 2.56 -12.80
CA GLU A 80 -17.45 1.81 -13.59
C GLU A 80 -18.35 0.96 -12.68
N VAL A 81 -17.74 0.25 -11.74
CA VAL A 81 -18.47 -0.57 -10.76
C VAL A 81 -19.39 0.29 -9.88
N MET A 82 -18.94 1.48 -9.47
CA MET A 82 -19.77 2.43 -8.72
C MET A 82 -21.05 2.84 -9.47
N GLU A 83 -21.04 2.86 -10.79
CA GLU A 83 -22.22 3.17 -11.62
C GLU A 83 -23.08 1.95 -11.89
N LYS A 84 -22.46 0.81 -12.21
CA LYS A 84 -23.17 -0.43 -12.57
C LYS A 84 -23.80 -1.11 -11.35
N ASP A 85 -23.18 -1.01 -10.18
CA ASP A 85 -23.58 -1.72 -8.96
C ASP A 85 -23.40 -0.82 -7.73
N SER A 86 -24.34 0.13 -7.57
CA SER A 86 -24.36 1.05 -6.43
C SER A 86 -24.49 0.31 -5.08
N GLY A 87 -25.11 -0.87 -5.07
CA GLY A 87 -25.23 -1.74 -3.90
C GLY A 87 -23.88 -2.27 -3.44
N TYR A 88 -23.01 -2.67 -4.36
CA TYR A 88 -21.65 -3.10 -4.04
C TYR A 88 -20.83 -1.98 -3.41
N PHE A 89 -20.96 -0.73 -3.89
CA PHE A 89 -20.30 0.41 -3.25
C PHE A 89 -20.81 0.67 -1.83
N GLY A 90 -22.13 0.59 -1.62
CA GLY A 90 -22.72 0.67 -0.29
C GLY A 90 -22.21 -0.42 0.66
N TRP A 91 -22.07 -1.65 0.16
CA TRP A 91 -21.47 -2.74 0.93
C TRP A 91 -20.00 -2.44 1.29
N LEU A 92 -19.18 -2.01 0.33
CA LEU A 92 -17.76 -1.68 0.56
C LEU A 92 -17.56 -0.65 1.69
N LEU A 93 -18.39 0.40 1.72
CA LEU A 93 -18.29 1.43 2.76
C LEU A 93 -18.69 0.93 4.15
N ASN A 94 -19.62 -0.02 4.22
CA ASN A 94 -20.12 -0.59 5.48
C ASN A 94 -19.34 -1.81 5.96
N ALA A 95 -18.69 -2.53 5.06
CA ALA A 95 -17.84 -3.69 5.38
C ALA A 95 -16.57 -3.27 6.14
N ASP A 96 -15.89 -4.24 6.74
CA ASP A 96 -14.69 -4.02 7.55
C ASP A 96 -13.44 -3.86 6.68
N PHE A 97 -13.34 -2.71 6.00
CA PHE A 97 -12.15 -2.29 5.27
C PHE A 97 -11.38 -1.21 6.06
N PRO A 98 -10.04 -1.16 5.92
CA PRO A 98 -9.23 -0.10 6.50
C PRO A 98 -9.75 1.29 6.13
N LEU A 99 -9.69 2.21 7.09
CA LEU A 99 -10.22 3.57 6.92
C LEU A 99 -9.62 4.28 5.70
N TYR A 100 -8.33 4.04 5.42
CA TYR A 100 -7.66 4.63 4.27
C TYR A 100 -8.24 4.12 2.94
N THR A 101 -8.51 2.82 2.80
CA THR A 101 -9.19 2.22 1.63
C THR A 101 -10.56 2.88 1.42
N LYS A 102 -11.35 3.07 2.48
CA LYS A 102 -12.65 3.75 2.40
C LYS A 102 -12.51 5.22 1.99
N LYS A 103 -11.49 5.92 2.47
CA LYS A 103 -11.17 7.30 2.05
C LYS A 103 -10.81 7.37 0.56
N VAL A 104 -10.00 6.46 0.06
CA VAL A 104 -9.63 6.36 -1.37
C VAL A 104 -10.87 6.15 -2.24
N LEU A 105 -11.72 5.18 -1.88
CA LEU A 105 -12.99 4.92 -2.55
C LEU A 105 -13.91 6.17 -2.57
N THR A 106 -13.99 6.89 -1.45
CA THR A 106 -14.80 8.11 -1.34
C THR A 106 -14.25 9.24 -2.21
N ARG A 107 -12.92 9.43 -2.23
CA ARG A 107 -12.22 10.40 -3.10
C ARG A 107 -12.57 10.16 -4.57
N ILE A 108 -12.44 8.92 -5.04
CA ILE A 108 -12.72 8.55 -6.43
C ILE A 108 -14.18 8.89 -6.80
N ARG A 109 -15.13 8.59 -5.90
CA ARG A 109 -16.55 8.94 -6.10
C ARG A 109 -16.78 10.44 -6.20
N LEU A 110 -16.16 11.25 -5.33
CA LEU A 110 -16.31 12.70 -5.35
C LEU A 110 -15.68 13.33 -6.60
N GLN A 111 -14.50 12.84 -7.02
CA GLN A 111 -13.85 13.31 -8.25
C GLN A 111 -14.76 13.10 -9.48
N LYS A 112 -15.38 11.92 -9.59
CA LYS A 112 -16.31 11.60 -10.68
C LYS A 112 -17.58 12.46 -10.69
N LEU A 113 -18.07 12.89 -9.52
CA LEU A 113 -19.22 13.79 -9.43
C LEU A 113 -18.87 15.21 -9.89
N ASN A 114 -17.66 15.69 -9.56
CA ASN A 114 -17.20 17.02 -9.95
C ASN A 114 -16.88 17.15 -11.45
N THR A 115 -16.48 16.08 -12.14
CA THR A 115 -16.22 16.09 -13.59
C THR A 115 -17.46 15.92 -14.46
N LYS A 116 -18.64 15.69 -13.87
CA LYS A 116 -19.92 15.59 -14.60
C LYS A 116 -20.71 16.92 -14.69
N LEU A 117 -20.12 18.02 -14.21
CA LEU A 117 -20.62 19.40 -14.36
C LEU A 117 -20.01 20.04 -15.60
#